data_AF-A0A140DL21-F1
#
_entry.id   AF-A0A140DL21-F1
#
_cell.length_a   1.000
_cell.length_b   1.000
_cell.length_c   1.000
_cell.angle_alpha   90.00
_cell.angle_beta   90.00
_cell.angle_gamma   90.00
#
_symmetry.space_group_name_H-M   'P 1'
#
loop_
_entity.id
_entity.type
_entity.pdbx_description
1 polymer ?
#
loop_
_entity_poly.entity_id
_entity_poly.type
_entity_poly.pdbx_seq_one_letter_code
_entity_poly.pdbx_strand_id
1 'polypeptide(L)'
;QDYIQELRGTFDGQGANYWDGKGDSGVTRPKFFRIKTSGGSTFSNIKLKNCPHQCVSINSASDTTLTGWTVDVSAGDSGGGHNTDGFDLPAPRNHHPELGRQESR
;
A
#
# COMPACT_ATOMS: atom_id res chain seq x y z
N GLN A 1 24.33 -11.23 -18.79
CA GLN A 1 23.10 -11.88 -18.30
C GLN A 1 22.65 -11.08 -17.09
N ASP A 2 21.68 -10.20 -17.28
CA ASP A 2 21.22 -9.27 -16.25
C ASP A 2 20.52 -10.05 -15.13
N TYR A 3 21.15 -10.06 -13.95
CA TYR A 3 20.59 -10.68 -12.76
C TYR A 3 19.54 -9.74 -12.18
N ILE A 4 18.34 -9.76 -12.75
CA ILE A 4 17.14 -9.27 -12.06
C ILE A 4 16.96 -10.23 -10.89
N GLN A 5 17.34 -9.79 -9.68
CA GLN A 5 16.96 -10.45 -8.43
C GLN A 5 15.43 -10.51 -8.42
N GLU A 6 14.86 -11.66 -8.80
CA GLU A 6 13.48 -11.95 -8.52
C GLU A 6 13.26 -11.72 -7.02
N LEU A 7 12.39 -10.78 -6.66
CA LEU A 7 11.99 -10.58 -5.28
C LEU A 7 11.42 -11.92 -4.78
N ARG A 8 12.18 -12.61 -3.93
CA ARG A 8 11.89 -14.00 -3.52
C ARG A 8 10.79 -14.11 -2.46
N GLY A 9 10.41 -13.01 -1.84
CA GLY A 9 9.37 -12.96 -0.82
C GLY A 9 8.12 -12.22 -1.31
N THR A 10 6.97 -12.87 -1.18
CA THR A 10 5.65 -12.26 -1.36
C THR A 10 4.91 -12.33 -0.03
N PHE A 11 4.34 -11.21 0.41
CA PHE A 11 3.37 -11.20 1.50
C PHE A 11 1.98 -11.42 0.91
N ASP A 12 1.43 -12.62 1.08
CA ASP A 12 0.06 -12.95 0.67
C ASP A 12 -0.90 -12.75 1.84
N GLY A 13 -1.82 -11.80 1.69
CA GLY A 13 -2.82 -11.44 2.70
C GLY A 13 -4.00 -12.42 2.78
N GLN A 14 -4.08 -13.40 1.88
CA GLN A 14 -5.18 -14.36 1.79
C GLN A 14 -6.57 -13.72 1.76
N GLY A 15 -6.71 -12.61 1.03
CA GLY A 15 -7.94 -11.82 0.97
C GLY A 15 -9.18 -12.60 0.55
N ALA A 16 -9.03 -13.69 -0.18
CA ALA A 16 -10.13 -14.59 -0.54
C ALA A 16 -10.91 -15.14 0.67
N ASN A 17 -10.30 -15.20 1.86
CA ASN A 17 -10.98 -15.61 3.10
C ASN A 17 -11.92 -14.51 3.66
N TYR A 18 -11.85 -13.30 3.11
CA TYR A 18 -12.51 -12.10 3.60
C TYR A 18 -13.39 -11.42 2.54
N TRP A 19 -13.10 -11.63 1.26
CA TRP A 19 -13.81 -10.99 0.16
C TRP A 19 -15.24 -11.52 0.03
N ASP A 20 -16.19 -10.61 0.14
CA ASP A 20 -17.63 -10.88 0.11
C ASP A 20 -18.36 -10.00 -0.93
N GLY A 21 -17.61 -9.26 -1.75
CA GLY A 21 -18.12 -8.32 -2.75
C GLY A 21 -18.71 -7.03 -2.19
N LYS A 22 -18.72 -6.82 -0.87
CA LYS A 22 -19.49 -5.72 -0.23
C LYS A 22 -18.66 -4.56 0.29
N GLY A 23 -17.34 -4.64 0.19
CA GLY A 23 -16.54 -3.53 0.66
C GLY A 23 -16.66 -3.29 2.16
N ASP A 24 -16.62 -2.02 2.54
CA ASP A 24 -16.88 -1.54 3.91
C ASP A 24 -18.30 -1.83 4.42
N SER A 25 -19.22 -2.26 3.56
CA SER A 25 -20.58 -2.69 3.95
C SER A 25 -20.68 -4.19 4.27
N GLY A 26 -19.54 -4.89 4.24
CA GLY A 26 -19.44 -6.34 4.39
C GLY A 26 -18.92 -6.80 5.74
N VAL A 27 -18.27 -7.97 5.73
CA VAL A 27 -17.52 -8.48 6.89
C VAL A 27 -16.39 -7.53 7.29
N THR A 28 -16.02 -7.51 8.56
CA THR A 28 -14.85 -6.74 9.04
C THR A 28 -13.55 -7.37 8.52
N ARG A 29 -12.69 -6.56 7.90
CA ARG A 29 -11.47 -7.02 7.22
C ARG A 29 -10.26 -6.24 7.73
N PRO A 30 -9.12 -6.90 7.98
CA PRO A 30 -7.92 -6.20 8.43
C PRO A 30 -7.26 -5.44 7.26
N LYS A 31 -6.74 -4.23 7.54
CA LYS A 31 -5.77 -3.57 6.67
C LYS A 31 -4.46 -4.37 6.69
N PHE A 32 -3.75 -4.43 5.56
CA PHE A 32 -2.65 -5.38 5.42
C PHE A 32 -1.30 -4.85 5.93
N PHE A 33 -0.77 -3.79 5.33
CA PHE A 33 0.49 -3.16 5.72
C PHE A 33 0.25 -1.76 6.30
N ARG A 34 0.92 -1.47 7.42
CA ARG A 34 0.91 -0.13 8.02
C ARG A 34 2.32 0.39 8.18
N ILE A 35 2.62 1.52 7.53
CA ILE A 35 3.92 2.19 7.61
C ILE A 35 3.81 3.42 8.49
N LYS A 36 4.58 3.43 9.58
CA LYS A 36 4.82 4.59 10.46
C LYS A 36 6.32 4.73 10.62
N THR A 37 6.86 5.93 10.42
CA THR A 37 8.30 6.17 10.36
C THR A 37 8.62 7.60 10.78
N SER A 38 9.84 7.79 11.27
CA SER A 38 10.39 9.11 11.54
C SER A 38 11.80 9.18 10.97
N GLY A 39 11.96 9.87 9.83
CA GLY A 39 13.26 10.15 9.23
C GLY A 39 13.83 9.04 8.33
N GLY A 40 14.22 9.41 7.12
CA GLY A 40 15.14 8.71 6.21
C GLY A 40 14.87 7.24 5.88
N SER A 41 13.65 6.74 6.08
CA SER A 41 13.35 5.31 5.95
C SER A 41 13.14 4.93 4.48
N THR A 42 13.76 3.82 4.04
CA THR A 42 13.53 3.29 2.68
C THR A 42 13.01 1.87 2.75
N PHE A 43 11.85 1.63 2.13
CA PHE A 43 11.29 0.31 1.92
C PHE A 43 11.40 -0.02 0.43
N SER A 44 12.24 -1.00 0.10
CA SER A 44 12.48 -1.39 -1.28
C SER A 44 11.91 -2.76 -1.56
N ASN A 45 11.44 -2.97 -2.79
CA ASN A 45 11.37 -4.30 -3.37
C ASN A 45 10.42 -5.26 -2.63
N ILE A 46 9.26 -4.75 -2.18
CA ILE A 46 8.22 -5.51 -1.48
C ILE A 46 7.09 -5.89 -2.44
N LYS A 47 6.69 -7.17 -2.40
CA LYS A 47 5.53 -7.70 -3.13
C LYS A 47 4.40 -8.02 -2.15
N LEU A 48 3.24 -7.40 -2.35
CA LEU A 48 1.99 -7.72 -1.67
C LEU A 48 1.05 -8.44 -2.62
N LYS A 49 0.34 -9.45 -2.13
CA LYS A 49 -0.69 -10.16 -2.88
C LYS A 49 -1.97 -10.29 -2.05
N ASN A 50 -3.13 -10.21 -2.70
CA ASN A 50 -4.43 -10.56 -2.13
C ASN A 50 -4.69 -9.89 -0.77
N CYS A 51 -4.55 -8.58 -0.67
CA CYS A 51 -4.87 -7.87 0.57
C CYS A 51 -6.37 -8.07 0.93
N PRO A 52 -6.73 -8.38 2.19
CA PRO A 52 -8.14 -8.52 2.60
C PRO A 52 -8.96 -7.24 2.40
N HIS A 53 -8.29 -6.10 2.50
CA HIS A 53 -8.83 -4.75 2.38
C HIS A 53 -7.71 -3.85 1.82
N GLN A 54 -7.60 -2.58 2.24
CA GLN A 54 -6.51 -1.71 1.76
C GLN A 54 -5.13 -2.32 2.04
N CYS A 55 -4.28 -2.28 1.02
CA CYS A 55 -2.99 -2.94 1.02
C CYS A 55 -1.97 -2.20 1.88
N VAL A 56 -1.70 -0.92 1.60
CA VAL A 56 -0.68 -0.15 2.33
C VAL A 56 -1.28 1.14 2.87
N SER A 57 -1.33 1.25 4.20
CA SER A 57 -1.66 2.51 4.90
C SER A 57 -0.38 3.19 5.34
N ILE A 58 -0.07 4.36 4.79
CA ILE A 58 1.09 5.17 5.20
C ILE A 58 0.60 6.31 6.06
N ASN A 59 0.88 6.30 7.37
CA ASN A 59 0.36 7.33 8.27
C ASN A 59 1.42 7.72 9.29
N SER A 60 1.50 9.02 9.62
CA SER A 60 2.55 9.51 10.54
C SER A 60 3.95 9.07 10.08
N ALA A 61 4.25 9.29 8.80
CA ALA A 61 5.52 8.97 8.16
C ALA A 61 6.18 10.27 7.71
N SER A 62 7.47 10.44 7.98
CA SER A 62 8.30 11.53 7.44
C SER A 62 9.52 10.96 6.73
N ASP A 63 9.95 11.62 5.65
CA ASP A 63 11.14 11.27 4.86
C ASP A 63 11.22 9.77 4.52
N THR A 64 10.12 9.23 3.98
CA THR A 64 9.97 7.80 3.70
C THR A 64 9.91 7.54 2.21
N THR A 65 10.82 6.70 1.72
CA THR A 65 10.90 6.30 0.32
C THR A 65 10.39 4.87 0.15
N LEU A 66 9.44 4.68 -0.76
CA LEU A 66 8.99 3.37 -1.20
C LEU A 66 9.44 3.20 -2.65
N THR A 67 10.21 2.15 -2.95
CA THR A 67 10.72 1.90 -4.31
C THR A 67 10.61 0.43 -4.69
N GLY A 68 10.30 0.15 -5.96
CA GLY A 68 10.21 -1.23 -6.46
C GLY A 68 9.10 -2.08 -5.82
N TRP A 69 8.01 -1.46 -5.35
CA TRP A 69 6.88 -2.19 -4.77
C TRP A 69 5.98 -2.79 -5.87
N THR A 70 5.41 -3.96 -5.59
CA THR A 70 4.34 -4.57 -6.40
C THR A 70 3.17 -4.90 -5.49
N VAL A 71 1.96 -4.51 -5.89
CA VAL A 71 0.72 -4.88 -5.22
C VAL A 71 -0.17 -5.58 -6.24
N ASP A 72 -0.39 -6.89 -6.04
CA ASP A 72 -1.22 -7.72 -6.90
C ASP A 72 -2.52 -8.12 -6.19
N VAL A 73 -3.62 -7.52 -6.59
CA VAL A 73 -4.98 -7.79 -6.07
C VAL A 73 -5.90 -8.32 -7.17
N SER A 74 -5.35 -8.76 -8.30
CA SER A 74 -6.11 -9.17 -9.49
C SER A 74 -7.05 -10.36 -9.24
N ALA A 75 -6.73 -11.24 -8.30
CA ALA A 75 -7.65 -12.32 -7.88
C ALA A 75 -8.96 -11.79 -7.29
N GLY A 76 -8.98 -10.55 -6.79
CA GLY A 76 -10.16 -9.87 -6.27
C GLY A 76 -11.21 -9.60 -7.34
N ASP A 77 -10.82 -9.42 -8.61
CA ASP A 77 -11.75 -9.09 -9.71
C ASP A 77 -12.83 -10.16 -9.89
N SER A 78 -12.43 -11.43 -9.81
CA SER A 78 -13.35 -12.57 -9.83
C SER A 78 -13.70 -13.10 -8.43
N GLY A 79 -12.93 -12.72 -7.41
CA GLY A 79 -13.04 -13.23 -6.04
C GLY A 79 -13.88 -12.37 -5.09
N GLY A 80 -14.49 -11.29 -5.56
CA GLY A 80 -15.30 -10.38 -4.74
C GLY A 80 -14.48 -9.37 -3.93
N GLY A 81 -13.26 -9.07 -4.37
CA GLY A 81 -12.43 -8.02 -3.79
C GLY A 81 -13.07 -6.65 -3.94
N HIS A 82 -13.08 -5.86 -2.87
CA HIS A 82 -13.57 -4.48 -2.88
C HIS A 82 -12.87 -3.68 -1.77
N ASN A 83 -12.50 -2.43 -2.05
CA ASN A 83 -11.63 -1.59 -1.19
C ASN A 83 -10.24 -2.23 -0.95
N THR A 84 -9.64 -2.79 -1.99
CA THR A 84 -8.27 -3.32 -1.98
C THR A 84 -7.28 -2.30 -2.55
N ASP A 85 -7.39 -1.06 -2.09
CA ASP A 85 -6.58 0.07 -2.52
C ASP A 85 -5.08 -0.23 -2.34
N GLY A 86 -4.27 0.09 -3.35
CA GLY A 86 -2.83 -0.23 -3.33
C GLY A 86 -2.08 0.57 -2.26
N PHE A 87 -2.22 1.89 -2.27
CA PHE A 87 -1.59 2.80 -1.32
C PHE A 87 -2.59 3.86 -0.86
N ASP A 88 -2.94 3.81 0.43
CA ASP A 88 -3.71 4.83 1.13
C ASP A 88 -2.76 5.86 1.75
N LEU A 89 -2.77 7.07 1.18
CA LEU A 89 -2.16 8.25 1.77
C LEU A 89 -3.25 9.06 2.49
N PRO A 90 -3.08 9.41 3.78
CA PRO A 90 -3.98 10.35 4.43
C PRO A 90 -3.89 11.69 3.71
N ALA A 91 -5.02 12.39 3.62
CA ALA A 91 -5.05 13.77 3.17
C ALA A 91 -3.98 14.59 3.91
N PRO A 92 -3.29 15.53 3.23
CA PRO A 92 -2.31 16.37 3.88
C PRO A 92 -2.99 17.07 5.07
N ARG A 93 -2.54 16.71 6.28
CA ARG A 93 -2.80 17.57 7.43
C ARG A 93 -1.95 18.80 7.18
N ASN A 94 -2.59 19.96 7.03
CA ASN A 94 -1.93 21.27 6.99
C ASN A 94 -1.10 21.47 8.27
N HIS A 95 0.06 20.86 8.35
CA HIS A 95 1.17 21.33 9.15
C HIS A 95 1.96 22.17 8.17
N HIS A 96 1.77 23.48 8.15
CA HIS A 96 2.61 24.40 7.37
C HIS A 96 4.09 24.11 7.68
N PRO A 97 4.92 23.68 6.71
CA PRO A 97 6.36 23.77 6.80
C PRO A 97 6.82 24.53 5.55
N GLU A 98 6.84 25.86 5.64
CA GLU A 98 7.36 26.80 4.63
C GLU A 98 7.56 26.21 3.22
N LEU A 99 6.53 26.28 2.38
CA LEU A 99 6.60 25.83 1.00
C LEU A 99 7.62 26.68 0.23
N GLY A 100 8.77 26.06 -0.04
CA GLY A 100 9.67 26.45 -1.12
C GLY A 100 8.89 26.50 -2.42
N ARG A 101 8.85 27.69 -3.00
CA ARG A 101 8.23 28.04 -4.28
C ARG A 101 8.82 27.17 -5.39
N GLN A 102 7.99 26.35 -6.06
CA GLN A 102 8.35 25.76 -7.35
C GLN A 102 7.56 26.49 -8.43
N GLU A 103 8.25 27.33 -9.19
CA GLU A 103 7.73 27.97 -10.41
C GLU A 103 7.70 26.93 -11.54
N SER A 104 6.55 26.77 -12.19
CA SER A 104 6.41 26.01 -13.44
C SER A 104 6.68 26.91 -14.64
N ARG A 105 7.50 26.44 -15.58
CA ARG A 105 7.39 26.88 -16.98
C ARG A 105 6.32 26.06 -17.69
#